data_AF-G4F688-F1
#
_entry.id   AF-G4F688-F1
#
_cell.length_a   1.000
_cell.length_b   1.000
_cell.length_c   1.000
_cell.angle_alpha   90.00
_cell.angle_beta   90.00
_cell.angle_gamma   90.00
#
_symmetry.space_group_name_H-M   'P 1'
#
loop_
_entity.id
_entity.type
_entity.pdbx_description
1 polymer ?
#
loop_
_entity_poly.entity_id
_entity_poly.type
_entity_poly.pdbx_seq_one_letter_code
_entity_poly.pdbx_strand_id
1 'polypeptide(L)'
;MLRILYSLPRTHKLLLLPVATMVTVLGTQKLLTTYQDLNQSHTPLESVLVPLPSDSAPGVPSLRQERTPVADAIDRASRALDATRDNIPLSELTATEIVDLDMNVISSAQADMAGQAALGDEVTVLNAAALDAPALDIATLSGTGLNDGALHMAIVLGTLSSGMLDADDASSVEIADATSYEDYGTELFGDISFLDLELAAEEPFVPEWETHIVESGETFALLAQNELGLGYSEVLALLEDLPDQRMLINWRAGHSFDYQLDEDGRLLSLRMMKNTRDGILLERDANHFAITTIERQGEPVQRLYAGSVSGSFARSAQATGLNSGAVTELTKLLEKKLDFRRDSRRGDRFQVLVESDMIDGETLDSRVLAVQYNGERMDLTVVRNATDDNFYTPEGSSLDPAFSRHPFEGSYRLSSNYNPRRKHPVTGRISPHNGTDFAMPIGTPVTAPANGVVERVSNHHAAGRYIVVRHDNGYRTRYLHLSRPLVSQGERVTMGERIALSGNTGRSTGPHLHYEVIVNNSPVNAMTVALPENTSLSGDTLIAFQSQAAPILATLESGETGPVSVATFQQENDD
;
A
#
# COMPACT_ATOMS: atom_id res chain seq x y z
N MET A 1 1.41 44.61 29.28
CA MET A 1 0.84 43.64 30.25
C MET A 1 0.31 44.26 31.54
N LEU A 2 1.03 45.16 32.23
CA LEU A 2 0.59 45.73 33.52
C LEU A 2 -0.69 46.60 33.46
N ARG A 3 -1.02 47.24 32.33
CA ARG A 3 -2.28 48.01 32.18
C ARG A 3 -3.54 47.16 32.08
N ILE A 4 -3.46 45.96 31.50
CA ILE A 4 -4.59 45.03 31.32
C ILE A 4 -4.98 44.38 32.66
N LEU A 5 -4.00 44.15 33.55
CA LEU A 5 -4.24 43.60 34.88
C LEU A 5 -4.96 44.56 35.83
N TYR A 6 -5.01 45.87 35.54
CA TYR A 6 -5.69 46.83 36.40
C TYR A 6 -7.19 46.98 36.11
N SER A 7 -7.67 46.65 34.90
CA SER A 7 -9.08 46.80 34.50
C SER A 7 -9.99 45.61 34.82
N LEU A 8 -9.43 44.46 35.24
CA LEU A 8 -10.23 43.26 35.49
C LEU A 8 -10.89 43.23 36.89
N PRO A 9 -12.10 42.66 37.03
CA PRO A 9 -12.75 42.44 38.32
C PRO A 9 -11.90 41.57 39.26
N ARG A 10 -11.97 41.81 40.58
CA ARG A 10 -11.13 41.12 41.60
C ARG A 10 -11.21 39.59 41.57
N THR A 11 -12.30 39.01 41.08
CA THR A 11 -12.49 37.55 40.98
C THR A 11 -11.63 36.91 39.89
N HIS A 12 -11.37 37.62 38.78
CA HIS A 12 -10.57 37.11 37.66
C HIS A 12 -9.06 37.26 37.90
N LYS A 13 -8.65 38.20 38.77
CA LYS A 13 -7.25 38.36 39.19
C LYS A 13 -6.74 37.16 40.02
N LEU A 14 -7.62 36.50 40.77
CA LEU A 14 -7.29 35.34 41.60
C LEU A 14 -7.11 34.05 40.77
N LEU A 15 -7.74 33.95 39.61
CA LEU A 15 -7.62 32.80 38.69
C LEU A 15 -6.42 32.91 37.74
N LEU A 16 -6.00 34.13 37.39
CA LEU A 16 -4.87 34.36 36.48
C LEU A 16 -3.50 34.30 37.17
N LEU A 17 -3.43 34.51 38.48
CA LEU A 17 -2.18 34.50 39.22
C LEU A 17 -1.45 33.13 39.16
N PRO A 18 -2.12 31.98 39.39
CA PRO A 18 -1.49 30.67 39.31
C PRO A 18 -0.99 30.33 37.90
N VAL A 19 -1.77 30.67 36.87
CA VAL A 19 -1.44 30.40 35.45
C VAL A 19 -0.25 31.23 35.01
N ALA A 20 -0.21 32.52 35.38
CA ALA A 20 0.92 33.39 35.08
C ALA A 20 2.21 32.92 35.78
N THR A 21 2.12 32.47 37.03
CA THR A 21 3.28 31.90 37.76
C THR A 21 3.75 30.57 37.18
N MET A 22 2.85 29.73 36.68
CA MET A 22 3.20 28.44 36.10
C MET A 22 3.90 28.62 34.74
N VAL A 23 3.43 29.54 33.90
CA VAL A 23 4.05 29.87 32.61
C VAL A 23 5.45 30.48 32.79
N THR A 24 5.65 31.32 33.82
CA THR A 24 6.99 31.85 34.12
C THR A 24 7.93 30.77 34.63
N VAL A 25 7.47 29.86 35.51
CA VAL A 25 8.30 28.74 36.00
C VAL A 25 8.70 27.80 34.87
N LEU A 26 7.75 27.40 34.00
CA LEU A 26 8.03 26.53 32.86
C LEU A 26 8.98 27.19 31.86
N GLY A 27 8.80 28.49 31.58
CA GLY A 27 9.67 29.27 30.72
C GLY A 27 11.09 29.35 31.26
N THR A 28 11.26 29.60 32.56
CA THR A 28 12.59 29.64 33.20
C THR A 28 13.27 28.27 33.22
N GLN A 29 12.52 27.18 33.37
CA GLN A 29 13.07 25.83 33.41
C GLN A 29 13.55 25.38 32.02
N LYS A 30 12.82 25.74 30.96
CA LYS A 30 13.22 25.44 29.56
C LYS A 30 14.47 26.22 29.13
N LEU A 31 14.63 27.45 29.63
CA LEU A 31 15.84 28.26 29.41
C LEU A 31 17.05 27.75 30.20
N LEU A 32 16.84 27.25 31.42
CA LEU A 32 17.92 26.70 32.24
C LEU A 32 18.45 25.38 31.66
N THR A 33 17.58 24.52 31.12
CA THR A 33 17.98 23.27 30.47
C THR A 33 18.75 23.51 29.18
N THR A 34 18.30 24.46 28.34
CA THR A 34 19.04 24.82 27.11
C THR A 34 20.37 25.48 27.41
N TYR A 35 20.46 26.28 28.48
CA TYR A 35 21.75 26.84 28.93
C TYR A 35 22.70 25.77 29.49
N GLN A 36 22.19 24.73 30.15
CA GLN A 36 23.00 23.62 30.66
C GLN A 36 23.53 22.71 29.55
N ASP A 37 22.75 22.45 28.50
CA ASP A 37 23.21 21.68 27.32
C ASP A 37 24.27 22.43 26.52
N LEU A 38 24.17 23.76 26.41
CA LEU A 38 25.16 24.57 25.70
C LEU A 38 26.50 24.69 26.45
N ASN A 39 26.53 24.38 27.75
CA ASN A 39 27.74 24.50 28.59
C ASN A 39 28.40 23.15 28.92
N GLN A 40 27.88 22.02 28.40
CA GLN A 40 28.60 20.75 28.48
C GLN A 40 29.73 20.72 27.45
N SER A 41 30.94 20.99 27.93
CA SER A 41 32.18 20.81 27.19
C SER A 41 32.39 19.32 26.93
N HIS A 42 32.45 18.91 25.65
CA HIS A 42 32.80 17.55 25.26
C HIS A 42 34.20 17.17 25.80
N THR A 43 34.24 16.25 26.74
CA THR A 43 35.48 15.57 27.18
C THR A 43 35.96 14.66 26.04
N PRO A 44 37.21 14.78 25.55
CA PRO A 44 37.72 13.87 24.54
C PRO A 44 37.92 12.47 25.13
N LEU A 45 37.52 11.45 24.37
CA LEU A 45 37.67 10.03 24.72
C LEU A 45 39.15 9.68 24.93
N GLU A 46 39.43 9.12 26.11
CA GLU A 46 40.73 8.64 26.54
C GLU A 46 41.13 7.41 25.70
N SER A 47 42.25 7.51 24.97
CA SER A 47 42.79 6.38 24.20
C SER A 47 43.62 5.48 25.11
N VAL A 48 43.18 4.24 25.29
CA VAL A 48 43.91 3.21 26.03
C VAL A 48 44.88 2.51 25.07
N LEU A 49 46.19 2.73 25.28
CA LEU A 49 47.26 2.02 24.58
C LEU A 49 47.48 0.64 25.23
N VAL A 50 47.24 -0.43 24.46
CA VAL A 50 47.54 -1.81 24.86
C VAL A 50 48.92 -2.20 24.30
N PRO A 51 49.92 -2.57 25.13
CA PRO A 51 51.23 -3.00 24.65
C PRO A 51 51.18 -4.45 24.16
N LEU A 52 51.68 -4.70 22.95
CA LEU A 52 51.84 -6.05 22.40
C LEU A 52 53.12 -6.74 22.96
N PRO A 53 53.10 -8.05 23.21
CA PRO A 53 54.27 -8.81 23.66
C PRO A 53 55.36 -8.93 22.57
N SER A 54 56.60 -9.09 23.05
CA SER A 54 57.88 -8.97 22.31
C SER A 54 58.14 -9.97 21.18
N ASP A 55 57.21 -10.89 20.90
CA ASP A 55 57.36 -11.92 19.86
C ASP A 55 56.54 -11.64 18.59
N SER A 56 56.05 -10.40 18.45
CA SER A 56 55.33 -9.95 17.25
C SER A 56 56.31 -9.49 16.17
N ALA A 57 56.74 -10.40 15.30
CA ALA A 57 57.66 -10.08 14.20
C ALA A 57 56.95 -9.39 13.02
N PRO A 58 57.50 -8.29 12.47
CA PRO A 58 56.97 -7.64 11.27
C PRO A 58 57.46 -8.39 10.03
N GLY A 59 56.54 -9.06 9.34
CA GLY A 59 56.81 -9.76 8.07
C GLY A 59 56.00 -9.15 6.92
N VAL A 60 56.67 -8.34 6.11
CA VAL A 60 56.35 -8.06 4.69
C VAL A 60 57.42 -8.81 3.87
N PRO A 61 57.25 -9.27 2.59
CA PRO A 61 56.26 -8.85 1.58
C PRO A 61 55.74 -9.97 0.60
N SER A 62 54.62 -9.73 -0.10
CA SER A 62 54.53 -9.93 -1.56
C SER A 62 53.18 -9.46 -2.10
N LEU A 63 53.23 -8.53 -3.06
CA LEU A 63 52.12 -8.10 -3.91
C LEU A 63 51.56 -9.29 -4.70
N ARG A 64 50.36 -9.74 -4.33
CA ARG A 64 49.38 -10.27 -5.29
C ARG A 64 48.04 -9.63 -4.96
N GLN A 65 47.70 -8.64 -5.77
CA GLN A 65 46.45 -7.93 -5.68
C GLN A 65 45.39 -8.77 -6.40
N GLU A 66 44.68 -9.64 -5.68
CA GLU A 66 43.37 -10.08 -6.14
C GLU A 66 42.40 -8.94 -5.83
N ARG A 67 42.21 -8.06 -6.82
CA ARG A 67 41.14 -7.06 -6.77
C ARG A 67 39.82 -7.81 -6.88
N THR A 68 38.97 -7.69 -5.85
CA THR A 68 37.59 -8.18 -5.87
C THR A 68 36.78 -7.45 -6.95
N PRO A 69 35.79 -8.10 -7.60
CA PRO A 69 35.02 -7.52 -8.73
C PRO A 69 34.38 -6.16 -8.44
N VAL A 70 34.06 -5.90 -7.17
CA VAL A 70 33.45 -4.64 -6.71
C VAL A 70 34.44 -3.47 -6.77
N ALA A 71 35.73 -3.72 -6.53
CA ALA A 71 36.76 -2.67 -6.60
C ALA A 71 37.02 -2.24 -8.05
N ASP A 72 36.95 -3.17 -9.01
CA ASP A 72 37.03 -2.87 -10.44
C ASP A 72 35.78 -2.15 -10.96
N ALA A 73 34.59 -2.47 -10.41
CA ALA A 73 33.36 -1.75 -10.73
C ALA A 73 33.38 -0.30 -10.22
N ILE A 74 33.91 -0.07 -9.01
CA ILE A 74 34.05 1.27 -8.42
C ILE A 74 35.11 2.11 -9.15
N ASP A 75 36.23 1.49 -9.57
CA ASP A 75 37.28 2.16 -10.33
C ASP A 75 36.81 2.48 -11.78
N ARG A 76 35.98 1.62 -12.39
CA ARG A 76 35.31 1.93 -13.68
C ARG A 76 34.24 3.01 -13.54
N ALA A 77 33.43 2.98 -12.49
CA ALA A 77 32.42 4.00 -12.24
C ALA A 77 33.05 5.37 -11.94
N SER A 78 34.16 5.40 -11.20
CA SER A 78 34.88 6.64 -10.91
C SER A 78 35.54 7.23 -12.16
N ARG A 79 36.10 6.40 -13.05
CA ARG A 79 36.63 6.87 -14.34
C ARG A 79 35.55 7.32 -15.31
N ALA A 80 34.37 6.71 -15.27
CA ALA A 80 33.21 7.14 -16.06
C ALA A 80 32.66 8.48 -15.57
N LEU A 81 32.73 8.78 -14.27
CA LEU A 81 32.32 10.06 -13.70
C LEU A 81 33.29 11.20 -14.01
N ASP A 82 34.59 10.92 -14.13
CA ASP A 82 35.59 11.93 -14.52
C ASP A 82 35.56 12.23 -16.04
N ALA A 83 35.04 11.31 -16.86
CA ALA A 83 34.94 11.47 -18.32
C ALA A 83 33.74 12.32 -18.79
N THR A 84 32.81 12.69 -17.90
CA THR A 84 31.63 13.50 -18.24
C THR A 84 31.79 14.99 -17.93
N ARG A 85 33.01 15.43 -17.57
CA ARG A 85 33.28 16.84 -17.23
C ARG A 85 33.57 17.75 -18.42
N ASP A 86 33.80 17.21 -19.61
CA ASP A 86 33.96 18.02 -20.83
C ASP A 86 33.07 17.49 -21.97
N ASN A 87 32.38 18.41 -22.65
CA ASN A 87 31.49 18.11 -23.77
C ASN A 87 32.30 17.68 -25.01
N ILE A 88 32.12 16.43 -25.45
CA ILE A 88 32.67 15.90 -26.70
C ILE A 88 31.58 15.98 -27.78
N PRO A 89 31.81 16.67 -28.92
CA PRO A 89 30.83 16.73 -30.01
C PRO A 89 30.68 15.37 -30.72
N LEU A 90 29.45 15.03 -31.12
CA LEU A 90 29.07 13.73 -31.72
C LEU A 90 29.88 13.32 -32.96
N SER A 91 30.57 14.25 -33.62
CA SER A 91 31.42 13.98 -34.78
C SER A 91 32.72 13.23 -34.44
N GLU A 92 33.09 13.12 -33.15
CA GLU A 92 34.35 12.52 -32.70
C GLU A 92 34.18 11.10 -32.12
N LEU A 93 32.97 10.55 -32.11
CA LEU A 93 32.71 9.18 -31.64
C LEU A 93 32.98 8.15 -32.75
N THR A 94 34.09 7.41 -32.66
CA THR A 94 34.33 6.23 -33.49
C THR A 94 33.80 4.97 -32.81
N ALA A 95 32.87 4.28 -33.46
CA ALA A 95 32.31 3.02 -32.97
C ALA A 95 33.41 1.96 -32.78
N THR A 96 33.53 1.41 -31.58
CA THR A 96 34.41 0.27 -31.30
C THR A 96 33.57 -0.94 -30.90
N GLU A 97 33.78 -2.01 -31.67
CA GLU A 97 33.48 -3.43 -31.42
C GLU A 97 32.00 -3.86 -31.38
N ILE A 98 31.57 -4.50 -32.47
CA ILE A 98 30.40 -5.38 -32.51
C ILE A 98 30.84 -6.71 -31.88
N VAL A 99 30.34 -7.02 -30.69
CA VAL A 99 30.51 -8.35 -30.08
C VAL A 99 29.33 -9.22 -30.51
N ASP A 100 29.64 -10.16 -31.40
CA ASP A 100 28.75 -11.24 -31.82
C ASP A 100 28.73 -12.30 -30.71
N LEU A 101 27.60 -12.44 -30.01
CA LEU A 101 27.44 -13.41 -28.92
C LEU A 101 26.96 -14.74 -29.51
N ASP A 102 27.94 -15.59 -29.84
CA ASP A 102 27.75 -16.97 -30.26
C ASP A 102 27.14 -17.79 -29.10
N MET A 103 25.82 -18.02 -29.17
CA MET A 103 25.04 -18.79 -28.19
C MET A 103 25.29 -20.28 -28.34
N ASN A 104 26.46 -20.77 -27.92
CA ASN A 104 26.76 -22.21 -27.91
C ASN A 104 27.85 -22.62 -26.90
N VAL A 105 27.83 -22.12 -25.65
CA VAL A 105 28.71 -22.64 -24.59
C VAL A 105 28.06 -22.60 -23.21
N ILE A 106 26.98 -23.36 -22.97
CA ILE A 106 26.71 -23.97 -21.64
C ILE A 106 26.01 -25.32 -21.85
N SER A 107 26.80 -26.37 -22.03
CA SER A 107 26.37 -27.76 -21.87
C SER A 107 27.54 -28.56 -21.29
N SER A 108 27.71 -28.47 -19.97
CA SER A 108 28.46 -29.47 -19.20
C SER A 108 28.11 -29.41 -17.70
N ALA A 109 27.07 -30.15 -17.32
CA ALA A 109 26.99 -30.78 -16.02
C ALA A 109 26.15 -32.06 -16.18
N GLN A 110 26.86 -33.17 -16.40
CA GLN A 110 26.31 -34.52 -16.37
C GLN A 110 25.89 -34.86 -14.93
N ALA A 111 24.62 -35.21 -14.76
CA ALA A 111 24.20 -36.17 -13.75
C ALA A 111 24.09 -37.54 -14.42
N ASP A 112 24.73 -38.54 -13.82
CA ASP A 112 24.56 -39.95 -14.11
C ASP A 112 23.07 -40.30 -14.20
N MET A 113 22.69 -41.04 -15.25
CA MET A 113 21.97 -42.31 -15.17
C MET A 113 21.67 -42.82 -16.60
N ALA A 114 22.19 -44.01 -16.88
CA ALA A 114 22.04 -44.75 -18.12
C ALA A 114 20.59 -45.17 -18.40
N GLY A 115 20.19 -45.19 -19.69
CA GLY A 115 19.01 -45.95 -20.11
C GLY A 115 18.31 -45.54 -21.41
N GLN A 116 18.89 -45.94 -22.55
CA GLN A 116 18.19 -46.41 -23.77
C GLN A 116 17.24 -45.50 -24.59
N ALA A 117 17.70 -45.28 -25.84
CA ALA A 117 17.01 -45.55 -27.11
C ALA A 117 16.03 -44.50 -27.70
N ALA A 118 16.60 -43.67 -28.60
CA ALA A 118 16.27 -43.50 -30.03
C ALA A 118 14.80 -43.50 -30.50
N LEU A 119 14.44 -42.39 -31.18
CA LEU A 119 13.63 -42.18 -32.41
C LEU A 119 13.34 -40.65 -32.40
N GLY A 120 13.76 -39.78 -33.32
CA GLY A 120 13.83 -39.88 -34.77
C GLY A 120 12.53 -39.32 -35.36
N ASP A 121 12.45 -38.00 -35.60
CA ASP A 121 11.75 -37.44 -36.77
C ASP A 121 12.06 -35.96 -37.04
N GLU A 122 12.05 -35.64 -38.33
CA GLU A 122 12.39 -34.37 -38.98
C GLU A 122 11.36 -33.25 -38.75
N VAL A 123 11.69 -31.99 -39.12
CA VAL A 123 11.02 -31.23 -40.20
C VAL A 123 11.39 -29.73 -40.20
N THR A 124 12.07 -29.35 -41.29
CA THR A 124 12.16 -28.10 -42.07
C THR A 124 11.95 -26.70 -41.48
N VAL A 125 12.94 -25.85 -41.80
CA VAL A 125 12.94 -24.39 -41.77
C VAL A 125 12.34 -23.82 -43.06
N LEU A 126 11.45 -22.82 -42.97
CA LEU A 126 11.06 -21.94 -44.08
C LEU A 126 11.25 -20.47 -43.68
N ASN A 127 12.02 -19.77 -44.52
CA ASN A 127 12.28 -18.34 -44.49
C ASN A 127 11.02 -17.52 -44.79
N ALA A 128 10.86 -16.41 -44.08
CA ALA A 128 9.82 -15.41 -44.30
C ALA A 128 10.25 -14.40 -45.38
N ALA A 129 9.33 -14.13 -46.31
CA ALA A 129 9.36 -13.00 -47.23
C ALA A 129 8.08 -12.17 -47.04
N ALA A 130 8.27 -10.85 -47.00
CA ALA A 130 7.43 -9.72 -47.43
C ALA A 130 5.92 -9.68 -47.12
N LEU A 131 5.47 -8.51 -46.62
CA LEU A 131 4.26 -7.72 -46.97
C LEU A 131 4.23 -6.52 -45.97
N ASP A 132 4.64 -5.31 -46.36
CA ASP A 132 3.92 -4.22 -47.07
C ASP A 132 2.98 -3.39 -46.16
N ALA A 133 3.30 -2.10 -45.98
CA ALA A 133 2.43 -1.06 -45.42
C ALA A 133 2.85 0.32 -45.98
N PRO A 134 1.91 1.24 -46.28
CA PRO A 134 2.14 2.31 -47.25
C PRO A 134 2.55 3.64 -46.62
N ALA A 135 3.31 4.40 -47.41
CA ALA A 135 3.70 5.79 -47.18
C ALA A 135 2.52 6.76 -47.40
N LEU A 136 2.49 7.86 -46.65
CA LEU A 136 1.70 9.05 -46.98
C LEU A 136 2.57 10.31 -46.96
N ASP A 137 2.27 11.13 -47.96
CA ASP A 137 3.06 12.18 -48.58
C ASP A 137 2.78 13.56 -47.96
N ILE A 138 3.76 14.45 -48.07
CA ILE A 138 3.75 15.82 -47.58
C ILE A 138 3.39 16.76 -48.73
N ALA A 139 2.27 17.50 -48.63
CA ALA A 139 2.12 18.80 -49.29
C ALA A 139 0.90 19.63 -48.81
N THR A 140 1.20 20.84 -48.32
CA THR A 140 0.51 22.14 -48.52
C THR A 140 -0.97 22.32 -48.12
N LEU A 141 -1.24 23.28 -47.21
CA LEU A 141 -1.97 24.55 -47.46
C LEU A 141 -2.32 25.29 -46.14
N SER A 142 -1.84 26.53 -46.05
CA SER A 142 -2.51 27.77 -45.61
C SER A 142 -3.70 27.74 -44.62
N GLY A 143 -3.53 28.47 -43.51
CA GLY A 143 -4.44 29.55 -43.10
C GLY A 143 -5.66 29.23 -42.22
N THR A 144 -5.57 29.61 -40.94
CA THR A 144 -6.59 30.22 -40.04
C THR A 144 -5.96 30.20 -38.64
N GLY A 145 -5.55 31.32 -38.04
CA GLY A 145 -6.41 32.34 -37.45
C GLY A 145 -6.54 32.07 -35.95
N LEU A 146 -5.57 32.51 -35.15
CA LEU A 146 -5.64 32.45 -33.68
C LEU A 146 -5.63 33.86 -33.07
N ASN A 147 -6.33 33.95 -31.96
CA ASN A 147 -7.11 35.07 -31.46
C ASN A 147 -6.25 36.12 -30.71
N ASP A 148 -6.51 37.39 -31.01
CA ASP A 148 -5.82 38.58 -30.51
C ASP A 148 -6.48 39.03 -29.20
N GLY A 149 -5.94 38.64 -28.04
CA GLY A 149 -6.56 38.97 -26.76
C GLY A 149 -5.85 38.56 -25.47
N ALA A 150 -4.66 37.95 -25.52
CA ALA A 150 -3.99 37.46 -24.30
C ALA A 150 -2.51 37.91 -24.19
N LEU A 151 -2.18 39.10 -24.71
CA LEU A 151 -0.80 39.63 -24.72
C LEU A 151 -0.63 40.96 -23.95
N HIS A 152 -1.54 41.28 -23.02
CA HIS A 152 -1.41 42.42 -22.12
C HIS A 152 -1.74 42.04 -20.68
N MET A 153 -0.77 41.46 -19.98
CA MET A 153 -0.43 41.73 -18.58
C MET A 153 0.60 40.69 -18.13
N ALA A 154 1.90 41.04 -18.23
CA ALA A 154 2.98 40.50 -17.39
C ALA A 154 4.36 40.99 -17.84
N ILE A 155 4.62 42.31 -17.90
CA ILE A 155 6.00 42.81 -17.85
C ILE A 155 6.02 44.14 -17.09
N VAL A 156 5.92 44.10 -15.76
CA VAL A 156 6.58 45.07 -14.88
C VAL A 156 6.85 44.35 -13.57
N LEU A 157 8.14 44.10 -13.28
CA LEU A 157 8.80 44.03 -11.97
C LEU A 157 9.96 43.04 -12.06
N GLY A 158 11.19 43.54 -12.27
CA GLY A 158 12.35 42.67 -12.17
C GLY A 158 13.69 43.18 -12.66
N THR A 159 14.00 44.48 -12.63
CA THR A 159 15.40 44.93 -12.84
C THR A 159 15.74 46.17 -12.02
N LEU A 160 15.83 46.01 -10.69
CA LEU A 160 16.71 46.82 -9.86
C LEU A 160 17.84 45.93 -9.36
N SER A 161 18.88 45.74 -10.18
CA SER A 161 20.25 45.56 -9.69
C SER A 161 21.21 45.52 -10.88
N SER A 162 22.12 46.48 -10.88
CA SER A 162 23.46 46.47 -11.47
C SER A 162 23.71 47.76 -12.24
N GLY A 163 24.46 48.65 -11.59
CA GLY A 163 25.02 49.82 -12.23
C GLY A 163 26.10 49.43 -13.23
N MET A 164 26.21 50.21 -14.29
CA MET A 164 27.46 50.43 -15.00
C MET A 164 27.38 51.77 -15.73
N LEU A 165 28.36 52.62 -15.43
CA LEU A 165 28.70 53.86 -16.11
C LEU A 165 29.25 53.53 -17.50
N ASP A 166 28.83 54.25 -18.55
CA ASP A 166 29.70 55.24 -19.22
C ASP A 166 29.05 55.87 -20.47
N ALA A 167 29.32 57.18 -20.59
CA ALA A 167 29.55 58.00 -21.78
C ALA A 167 28.48 58.22 -22.88
N ASP A 168 28.14 59.50 -23.01
CA ASP A 168 28.00 60.32 -24.22
C ASP A 168 27.10 59.85 -25.38
N ASP A 169 25.95 60.51 -25.57
CA ASP A 169 25.76 61.39 -26.74
C ASP A 169 24.56 62.34 -26.53
N ALA A 170 24.69 63.53 -27.09
CA ALA A 170 23.79 64.66 -26.97
C ALA A 170 22.60 64.56 -27.94
N SER A 171 21.40 64.93 -27.48
CA SER A 171 20.52 65.88 -28.20
C SER A 171 19.20 66.12 -27.44
N SER A 172 19.08 67.36 -26.95
CA SER A 172 17.89 68.22 -26.94
C SER A 172 16.50 67.57 -26.78
N VAL A 173 15.80 67.85 -25.67
CA VAL A 173 14.48 68.53 -25.63
C VAL A 173 14.28 69.17 -24.25
N GLU A 174 13.54 70.27 -24.26
CA GLU A 174 13.39 71.38 -23.31
C GLU A 174 13.06 71.07 -21.83
N ILE A 175 13.69 71.88 -20.97
CA ILE A 175 13.40 72.06 -19.55
C ILE A 175 12.30 73.12 -19.42
N ALA A 176 11.19 72.78 -18.76
CA ALA A 176 10.28 73.76 -18.17
C ALA A 176 10.26 73.57 -16.65
N ASP A 177 10.97 74.49 -16.00
CA ASP A 177 11.02 74.77 -14.58
C ASP A 177 9.71 75.44 -14.13
N ALA A 178 9.11 74.95 -13.04
CA ALA A 178 8.15 75.70 -12.24
C ALA A 178 8.05 75.07 -10.85
N THR A 179 8.99 75.46 -10.00
CA THR A 179 8.86 75.39 -8.55
C THR A 179 7.92 76.51 -8.07
N SER A 180 6.93 76.18 -7.24
CA SER A 180 6.38 77.15 -6.27
C SER A 180 5.80 76.43 -5.05
N TYR A 181 6.54 76.49 -3.95
CA TYR A 181 6.04 76.29 -2.60
C TYR A 181 5.19 77.50 -2.21
N GLU A 182 3.94 77.28 -1.78
CA GLU A 182 3.28 78.20 -0.86
C GLU A 182 3.02 77.49 0.47
N ASP A 183 3.56 78.13 1.50
CA ASP A 183 3.54 77.81 2.92
C ASP A 183 2.36 78.55 3.55
N TYR A 184 1.43 77.81 4.16
CA TYR A 184 0.51 78.34 5.16
C TYR A 184 0.39 77.33 6.30
N GLY A 185 1.13 77.57 7.37
CA GLY A 185 0.83 77.02 8.68
C GLY A 185 -0.34 77.76 9.34
N THR A 186 -1.28 77.03 9.92
CA THR A 186 -1.92 77.37 11.21
C THR A 186 -2.70 76.18 11.76
N GLU A 187 -2.53 75.98 13.06
CA GLU A 187 -3.10 74.92 13.89
C GLU A 187 -4.61 75.10 14.18
N LEU A 188 -5.20 73.99 14.68
CA LEU A 188 -6.44 73.90 15.46
C LEU A 188 -7.74 74.11 14.67
N PHE A 189 -8.53 73.06 14.47
CA PHE A 189 -9.69 72.69 15.30
C PHE A 189 -10.20 71.31 14.84
N GLY A 190 -10.73 70.52 15.77
CA GLY A 190 -11.14 69.14 15.53
C GLY A 190 -12.25 69.02 14.49
N ASP A 191 -11.92 68.44 13.35
CA ASP A 191 -12.86 67.68 12.54
C ASP A 191 -12.46 66.21 12.71
N ILE A 192 -13.32 65.49 13.41
CA ILE A 192 -13.38 64.04 13.36
C ILE A 192 -13.72 63.76 11.90
N SER A 193 -12.74 63.25 11.16
CA SER A 193 -12.86 62.81 9.78
C SER A 193 -14.14 62.00 9.61
N PHE A 194 -15.14 62.59 8.96
CA PHE A 194 -16.31 61.87 8.45
C PHE A 194 -15.89 60.71 7.52
N LEU A 195 -14.64 60.74 7.03
CA LEU A 195 -14.00 59.70 6.22
C LEU A 195 -13.59 58.45 7.01
N ASP A 196 -13.27 58.55 8.31
CA ASP A 196 -12.90 57.35 9.10
C ASP A 196 -14.14 56.56 9.54
N LEU A 197 -15.33 57.16 9.52
CA LEU A 197 -16.60 56.45 9.72
C LEU A 197 -17.15 55.83 8.43
N GLU A 198 -16.77 56.35 7.27
CA GLU A 198 -17.30 55.92 5.96
C GLU A 198 -16.43 54.82 5.31
N LEU A 199 -15.14 54.73 5.68
CA LEU A 199 -14.24 53.63 5.29
C LEU A 199 -14.38 52.36 6.16
N ALA A 200 -15.09 52.44 7.29
CA ALA A 200 -15.40 51.28 8.14
C ALA A 200 -16.70 50.55 7.73
N ALA A 201 -17.42 51.06 6.73
CA ALA A 201 -18.77 50.59 6.38
C ALA A 201 -18.83 49.58 5.21
N GLU A 202 -17.69 49.21 4.60
CA GLU A 202 -17.64 48.26 3.48
C GLU A 202 -16.45 47.29 3.57
N GLU A 203 -16.13 46.78 4.76
CA GLU A 203 -15.33 45.54 4.82
C GLU A 203 -16.24 44.37 4.41
N PRO A 204 -15.92 43.61 3.34
CA PRO A 204 -16.72 42.46 2.95
C PRO A 204 -16.72 41.45 4.10
N PHE A 205 -17.90 41.05 4.58
CA PHE A 205 -18.02 40.03 5.62
C PHE A 205 -17.37 38.72 5.15
N VAL A 206 -16.32 38.29 5.87
CA VAL A 206 -15.65 37.01 5.62
C VAL A 206 -16.10 36.03 6.71
N PRO A 207 -16.83 34.96 6.36
CA PRO A 207 -17.28 33.99 7.36
C PRO A 207 -16.08 33.23 7.95
N GLU A 208 -15.96 33.24 9.28
CA GLU A 208 -14.92 32.49 10.01
C GLU A 208 -15.43 31.13 10.49
N TRP A 209 -14.53 30.17 10.62
CA TRP A 209 -14.84 28.86 11.22
C TRP A 209 -14.83 28.97 12.73
N GLU A 210 -15.98 28.67 13.34
CA GLU A 210 -16.15 28.57 14.78
C GLU A 210 -16.31 27.10 15.18
N THR A 211 -15.71 26.71 16.32
CA THR A 211 -15.84 25.35 16.86
C THR A 211 -16.80 25.34 18.04
N HIS A 212 -17.86 24.55 17.94
CA HIS A 212 -18.74 24.27 19.08
C HIS A 212 -18.36 22.97 19.77
N ILE A 213 -18.42 22.93 21.10
CA ILE A 213 -18.26 21.72 21.89
C ILE A 213 -19.59 21.41 22.56
N VAL A 214 -20.17 20.28 22.21
CA VAL A 214 -21.49 19.85 22.70
C VAL A 214 -21.47 19.68 24.22
N GLU A 215 -22.43 20.31 24.89
CA GLU A 215 -22.60 20.22 26.34
C GLU A 215 -23.51 19.05 26.78
N SER A 216 -23.48 18.73 28.07
CA SER A 216 -24.30 17.63 28.61
C SER A 216 -25.79 17.98 28.59
N GLY A 217 -26.56 17.22 27.80
CA GLY A 217 -28.02 17.37 27.68
C GLY A 217 -28.47 18.30 26.54
N GLU A 218 -27.51 18.84 25.80
CA GLU A 218 -27.75 19.60 24.57
C GLU A 218 -28.27 18.70 23.44
N THR A 219 -29.08 19.27 22.55
CA THR A 219 -29.61 18.57 21.37
C THR A 219 -29.38 19.41 20.13
N PHE A 220 -29.09 18.76 18.99
CA PHE A 220 -28.86 19.46 17.72
C PHE A 220 -30.01 20.40 17.37
N ALA A 221 -31.26 19.98 17.55
CA ALA A 221 -32.41 20.81 17.18
C ALA A 221 -32.50 22.13 17.98
N LEU A 222 -32.12 22.11 19.28
CA LEU A 222 -32.13 23.32 20.10
C LEU A 222 -30.95 24.23 19.78
N LEU A 223 -29.75 23.66 19.61
CA LEU A 223 -28.58 24.44 19.23
C LEU A 223 -28.73 25.04 17.83
N ALA A 224 -29.22 24.26 16.88
CA ALA A 224 -29.43 24.71 15.51
C ALA A 224 -30.36 25.93 15.44
N GLN A 225 -31.38 25.96 16.29
CA GLN A 225 -32.30 27.09 16.42
C GLN A 225 -31.68 28.31 17.12
N ASN A 226 -30.89 28.08 18.17
CA ASN A 226 -30.38 29.17 19.02
C ASN A 226 -29.10 29.80 18.49
N GLU A 227 -28.24 29.01 17.84
CA GLU A 227 -26.86 29.40 17.49
C GLU A 227 -26.56 29.29 15.99
N LEU A 228 -27.26 28.40 15.25
CA LEU A 228 -27.02 28.22 13.80
C LEU A 228 -28.08 28.89 12.91
N GLY A 229 -29.03 29.61 13.51
CA GLY A 229 -30.09 30.31 12.78
C GLY A 229 -31.02 29.39 11.96
N LEU A 230 -31.08 28.10 12.27
CA LEU A 230 -31.88 27.10 11.56
C LEU A 230 -33.27 26.92 12.18
N GLY A 231 -34.31 27.03 11.34
CA GLY A 231 -35.68 26.73 11.76
C GLY A 231 -35.92 25.22 11.98
N TYR A 232 -36.95 24.89 12.77
CA TYR A 232 -37.30 23.48 13.05
C TYR A 232 -37.56 22.65 11.78
N SER A 233 -38.18 23.23 10.76
CA SER A 233 -38.42 22.55 9.48
C SER A 233 -37.14 22.31 8.68
N GLU A 234 -36.18 23.24 8.74
CA GLU A 234 -34.88 23.10 8.07
C GLU A 234 -34.03 22.02 8.74
N VAL A 235 -34.06 21.96 10.08
CA VAL A 235 -33.41 20.89 10.85
C VAL A 235 -33.98 19.52 10.49
N LEU A 236 -35.30 19.39 10.37
CA LEU A 236 -35.92 18.12 9.98
C LEU A 236 -35.54 17.71 8.55
N ALA A 237 -35.57 18.64 7.60
CA ALA A 237 -35.14 18.37 6.23
C ALA A 237 -33.67 17.94 6.17
N LEU A 238 -32.79 18.62 6.91
CA LEU A 238 -31.38 18.26 7.01
C LEU A 238 -31.18 16.85 7.60
N LEU A 239 -31.93 16.49 8.63
CA LEU A 239 -31.87 15.14 9.21
C LEU A 239 -32.36 14.06 8.23
N GLU A 240 -33.33 14.36 7.37
CA GLU A 240 -33.80 13.43 6.33
C GLU A 240 -32.77 13.22 5.23
N ASP A 241 -32.06 14.27 4.82
CA ASP A 241 -31.07 14.24 3.73
C ASP A 241 -29.72 13.64 4.15
N LEU A 242 -29.42 13.58 5.46
CA LEU A 242 -28.15 13.07 5.97
C LEU A 242 -27.96 11.56 5.71
N PRO A 243 -26.79 11.13 5.20
CA PRO A 243 -26.50 9.71 4.97
C PRO A 243 -26.42 8.90 6.27
N ASP A 244 -26.06 9.52 7.40
CA ASP A 244 -26.12 8.90 8.73
C ASP A 244 -26.69 9.90 9.75
N GLN A 245 -28.01 9.86 9.95
CA GLN A 245 -28.73 10.73 10.88
C GLN A 245 -28.17 10.67 12.32
N ARG A 246 -27.51 9.56 12.69
CA ARG A 246 -26.95 9.38 14.03
C ARG A 246 -25.84 10.39 14.35
N MET A 247 -25.21 11.00 13.34
CA MET A 247 -24.17 12.02 13.56
C MET A 247 -24.73 13.25 14.28
N LEU A 248 -25.98 13.63 14.00
CA LEU A 248 -26.64 14.77 14.65
C LEU A 248 -27.61 14.36 15.77
N ILE A 249 -28.09 13.11 15.76
CA ILE A 249 -29.03 12.61 16.79
C ILE A 249 -28.31 12.07 18.03
N ASN A 250 -27.14 11.43 17.87
CA ASN A 250 -26.39 10.86 18.99
C ASN A 250 -25.28 11.79 19.48
N TRP A 251 -25.62 13.06 19.70
CA TRP A 251 -24.73 14.03 20.31
C TRP A 251 -24.45 13.69 21.77
N ARG A 252 -23.16 13.60 22.10
CA ARG A 252 -22.67 13.36 23.46
C ARG A 252 -21.83 14.56 23.88
N ALA A 253 -21.82 14.82 25.18
CA ALA A 253 -20.97 15.84 25.76
C ALA A 253 -19.51 15.61 25.34
N GLY A 254 -18.85 16.65 24.83
CA GLY A 254 -17.46 16.62 24.36
C GLY A 254 -17.28 16.30 22.88
N HIS A 255 -18.33 15.98 22.12
CA HIS A 255 -18.25 16.03 20.66
C HIS A 255 -18.09 17.48 20.19
N SER A 256 -17.40 17.69 19.08
CA SER A 256 -17.25 19.01 18.48
C SER A 256 -17.54 19.01 16.98
N PHE A 257 -17.95 20.16 16.47
CA PHE A 257 -18.10 20.41 15.05
C PHE A 257 -17.72 21.86 14.77
N ASP A 258 -17.34 22.13 13.53
CA ASP A 258 -17.05 23.49 13.12
C ASP A 258 -18.18 24.00 12.22
N TYR A 259 -18.50 25.27 12.33
CA TYR A 259 -19.53 25.93 11.53
C TYR A 259 -19.10 27.32 11.09
N GLN A 260 -19.77 27.83 10.06
CA GLN A 260 -19.63 29.19 9.55
C GLN A 260 -21.01 29.82 9.43
N LEU A 261 -21.16 31.05 9.90
CA LEU A 261 -22.41 31.82 9.79
C LEU A 261 -22.26 32.94 8.76
N ASP A 262 -23.37 33.34 8.14
CA ASP A 262 -23.44 34.57 7.34
C ASP A 262 -23.58 35.81 8.22
N GLU A 263 -23.59 36.99 7.59
CA GLU A 263 -23.76 38.29 8.28
C GLU A 263 -25.08 38.37 9.07
N ASP A 264 -26.10 37.60 8.68
CA ASP A 264 -27.41 37.52 9.35
C ASP A 264 -27.45 36.46 10.48
N GLY A 265 -26.33 35.75 10.74
CA GLY A 265 -26.25 34.70 11.75
C GLY A 265 -26.88 33.37 11.33
N ARG A 266 -27.04 33.11 10.03
CA ARG A 266 -27.57 31.85 9.50
C ARG A 266 -26.42 30.93 9.08
N LEU A 267 -26.61 29.63 9.26
CA LEU A 267 -25.62 28.63 8.89
C LEU A 267 -25.31 28.63 7.39
N LEU A 268 -24.07 28.98 7.03
CA LEU A 268 -23.53 28.82 5.68
C LEU A 268 -22.95 27.42 5.49
N SER A 269 -22.08 27.01 6.40
CA SER A 269 -21.39 25.72 6.30
C SER A 269 -21.23 25.07 7.67
N LEU A 270 -21.26 23.74 7.71
CA LEU A 270 -21.00 22.95 8.92
C LEU A 270 -20.17 21.73 8.55
N ARG A 271 -19.02 21.54 9.20
CA ARG A 271 -18.24 20.31 9.07
C ARG A 271 -18.21 19.54 10.37
N MET A 272 -18.42 18.23 10.26
CA MET A 272 -18.44 17.33 11.41
C MET A 272 -17.70 16.05 11.07
N MET A 273 -16.72 15.71 11.89
CA MET A 273 -15.96 14.48 11.76
C MET A 273 -16.72 13.33 12.42
N LYS A 274 -16.97 12.25 11.68
CA LYS A 274 -17.57 11.01 12.19
C LYS A 274 -16.54 10.18 12.94
N ASN A 275 -15.33 10.15 12.42
CA ASN A 275 -14.14 9.58 13.00
C ASN A 275 -12.95 10.49 12.64
N THR A 276 -11.72 10.09 12.96
CA THR A 276 -10.53 10.90 12.70
C THR A 276 -10.21 11.12 11.22
N ARG A 277 -10.76 10.31 10.30
CA ARG A 277 -10.58 10.40 8.84
C ARG A 277 -11.80 10.96 8.13
N ASP A 278 -12.96 10.35 8.35
CA ASP A 278 -14.18 10.64 7.62
C ASP A 278 -15.03 11.65 8.37
N GLY A 279 -15.58 12.59 7.62
CA GLY A 279 -16.57 13.53 8.10
C GLY A 279 -17.58 13.87 7.01
N ILE A 280 -18.45 14.81 7.36
CA ILE A 280 -19.36 15.46 6.44
C ILE A 280 -19.11 16.95 6.44
N LEU A 281 -19.30 17.57 5.29
CA LEU A 281 -19.41 19.00 5.11
C LEU A 281 -20.80 19.30 4.55
N LEU A 282 -21.51 20.16 5.26
CA LEU A 282 -22.79 20.72 4.87
C LEU A 282 -22.52 22.12 4.34
N GLU A 283 -22.98 22.42 3.14
CA GLU A 283 -22.91 23.76 2.55
C GLU A 283 -24.30 24.19 2.11
N ARG A 284 -24.69 25.41 2.46
CA ARG A 284 -26.01 25.94 2.13
C ARG A 284 -26.10 26.24 0.63
N ASP A 285 -27.02 25.57 -0.07
CA ASP A 285 -27.36 25.82 -1.47
C ASP A 285 -28.82 26.31 -1.59
N ALA A 286 -28.99 27.60 -1.84
CA ALA A 286 -30.27 28.33 -1.90
C ALA A 286 -31.19 28.11 -0.68
N ASN A 287 -31.89 26.97 -0.63
CA ASN A 287 -32.85 26.57 0.41
C ASN A 287 -32.63 25.14 0.95
N HIS A 288 -31.57 24.45 0.55
CA HIS A 288 -31.19 23.11 1.03
C HIS A 288 -29.72 23.10 1.45
N PHE A 289 -29.26 21.99 2.04
CA PHE A 289 -27.85 21.78 2.31
C PHE A 289 -27.29 20.73 1.35
N ALA A 290 -26.28 21.12 0.58
CA ALA A 290 -25.45 20.17 -0.14
C ALA A 290 -24.58 19.43 0.87
N ILE A 291 -24.66 18.09 0.85
CA ILE A 291 -23.91 17.23 1.77
C ILE A 291 -22.79 16.56 0.99
N THR A 292 -21.56 16.91 1.34
CA THR A 292 -20.37 16.25 0.81
C THR A 292 -19.70 15.45 1.91
N THR A 293 -19.07 14.34 1.52
CA THR A 293 -18.19 13.61 2.44
C THR A 293 -16.82 14.25 2.38
N ILE A 294 -16.24 14.49 3.55
CA ILE A 294 -14.88 15.00 3.67
C ILE A 294 -13.99 13.92 4.24
N GLU A 295 -12.81 13.79 3.67
CA GLU A 295 -11.79 12.85 4.13
C GLU A 295 -10.53 13.64 4.48
N ARG A 296 -10.07 13.48 5.72
CA ARG A 296 -8.80 14.03 6.15
C ARG A 296 -7.68 13.12 5.64
N GLN A 297 -6.79 13.71 4.85
CA GLN A 297 -5.60 13.01 4.36
C GLN A 297 -4.63 12.79 5.52
N GLY A 298 -4.17 11.55 5.67
CA GLY A 298 -3.12 11.19 6.62
C GLY A 298 -1.77 11.08 5.93
N GLU A 299 -0.71 11.18 6.73
CA GLU A 299 0.63 10.86 6.25
C GLU A 299 0.87 9.36 6.39
N PRO A 300 1.23 8.62 5.32
CA PRO A 300 1.52 7.20 5.42
C PRO A 300 2.83 7.01 6.20
N VAL A 301 2.75 6.22 7.26
CA VAL A 301 3.89 5.88 8.13
C VAL A 301 4.04 4.37 8.19
N GLN A 302 5.23 3.89 7.84
CA GLN A 302 5.59 2.48 8.00
C GLN A 302 6.26 2.25 9.35
N ARG A 303 5.84 1.20 10.07
CA ARG A 303 6.43 0.78 11.34
C ARG A 303 6.72 -0.71 11.34
N LEU A 304 7.91 -1.05 11.82
CA LEU A 304 8.33 -2.43 12.05
C LEU A 304 7.99 -2.88 13.47
N TYR A 305 7.25 -3.98 13.58
CA TYR A 305 6.90 -4.63 14.83
C TYR A 305 7.63 -5.97 14.92
N ALA A 306 8.37 -6.19 16.00
CA ALA A 306 9.12 -7.42 16.22
C ALA A 306 8.73 -8.07 17.55
N GLY A 307 8.66 -9.39 17.58
CA GLY A 307 8.26 -10.14 18.77
C GLY A 307 8.77 -11.58 18.78
N SER A 308 8.54 -12.25 19.91
CA SER A 308 8.76 -13.69 20.03
C SER A 308 7.50 -14.38 20.54
N VAL A 309 7.27 -15.60 20.06
CA VAL A 309 6.09 -16.37 20.40
C VAL A 309 6.19 -16.88 21.83
N SER A 310 5.24 -16.46 22.66
CA SER A 310 5.08 -16.92 24.04
C SER A 310 3.61 -17.30 24.29
N GLY A 311 3.31 -18.59 24.09
CA GLY A 311 1.95 -19.11 24.17
C GLY A 311 1.21 -18.94 22.84
N SER A 312 0.16 -18.12 22.80
CA SER A 312 -0.59 -17.88 21.57
C SER A 312 0.13 -16.84 20.70
N PHE A 313 0.28 -17.15 19.40
CA PHE A 313 0.84 -16.22 18.42
C PHE A 313 0.10 -14.89 18.41
N ALA A 314 -1.23 -14.89 18.30
CA ALA A 314 -2.04 -13.68 18.28
C ALA A 314 -1.83 -12.79 19.51
N ARG A 315 -1.71 -13.38 20.71
CA ARG A 315 -1.39 -12.63 21.94
C ARG A 315 0.03 -12.07 21.93
N SER A 316 0.98 -12.81 21.36
CA SER A 316 2.37 -12.37 21.24
C SER A 316 2.48 -11.20 20.25
N ALA A 317 1.76 -11.26 19.13
CA ALA A 317 1.66 -10.19 18.14
C ALA A 317 0.95 -8.95 18.71
N GLN A 318 -0.15 -9.12 19.43
CA GLN A 318 -0.82 -7.98 20.08
C GLN A 318 0.08 -7.30 21.12
N ALA A 319 0.92 -8.06 21.82
CA ALA A 319 1.86 -7.51 22.81
C ALA A 319 2.97 -6.65 22.19
N THR A 320 3.20 -6.70 20.87
CA THR A 320 4.14 -5.80 20.19
C THR A 320 3.55 -4.40 19.94
N GLY A 321 2.26 -4.19 20.20
CA GLY A 321 1.55 -2.95 19.89
C GLY A 321 0.80 -2.96 18.56
N LEU A 322 0.75 -4.10 17.86
CA LEU A 322 -0.09 -4.25 16.68
C LEU A 322 -1.57 -4.10 17.03
N ASN A 323 -2.31 -3.37 16.19
CA ASN A 323 -3.75 -3.25 16.35
C ASN A 323 -4.47 -4.59 16.07
N SER A 324 -5.70 -4.73 16.56
CA SER A 324 -6.47 -5.97 16.45
C SER A 324 -6.73 -6.40 14.99
N GLY A 325 -6.86 -5.44 14.08
CA GLY A 325 -7.08 -5.70 12.64
C GLY A 325 -5.86 -6.36 12.01
N ALA A 326 -4.68 -5.74 12.18
CA ALA A 326 -3.40 -6.24 11.72
C ALA A 326 -3.06 -7.61 12.33
N VAL A 327 -3.33 -7.83 13.62
CA VAL A 327 -3.14 -9.15 14.26
C VAL A 327 -4.03 -10.22 13.63
N THR A 328 -5.27 -9.87 13.31
CA THR A 328 -6.22 -10.80 12.68
C THR A 328 -5.80 -11.14 11.25
N GLU A 329 -5.40 -10.12 10.47
CA GLU A 329 -4.87 -10.29 9.11
C GLU A 329 -3.62 -11.16 9.12
N LEU A 330 -2.64 -10.82 9.95
CA LEU A 330 -1.39 -11.55 10.14
C LEU A 330 -1.62 -13.01 10.51
N THR A 331 -2.52 -13.26 11.46
CA THR A 331 -2.84 -14.63 11.90
C THR A 331 -3.43 -15.44 10.75
N LYS A 332 -4.41 -14.88 10.02
CA LYS A 332 -5.03 -15.54 8.86
C LYS A 332 -4.02 -15.79 7.73
N LEU A 333 -3.12 -14.84 7.50
CA LEU A 333 -2.09 -14.93 6.48
C LEU A 333 -1.14 -16.11 6.76
N LEU A 334 -0.60 -16.16 7.98
CA LEU A 334 0.34 -17.22 8.38
C LEU A 334 -0.34 -18.59 8.50
N GLU A 335 -1.61 -18.64 8.92
CA GLU A 335 -2.40 -19.89 8.96
C GLU A 335 -2.50 -20.60 7.61
N LYS A 336 -2.27 -19.90 6.48
CA LYS A 336 -2.25 -20.52 5.14
C LYS A 336 -1.13 -21.56 4.97
N LYS A 337 0.00 -21.40 5.67
CA LYS A 337 1.18 -22.29 5.56
C LYS A 337 1.67 -22.84 6.90
N LEU A 338 1.28 -22.23 8.02
CA LEU A 338 1.75 -22.57 9.36
C LEU A 338 0.56 -22.95 10.26
N ASP A 339 0.54 -24.19 10.77
CA ASP A 339 -0.40 -24.56 11.84
C ASP A 339 0.19 -24.13 13.19
N PHE A 340 -0.31 -23.03 13.76
CA PHE A 340 0.19 -22.50 15.04
C PHE A 340 0.16 -23.53 16.19
N ARG A 341 -0.72 -24.53 16.19
CA ARG A 341 -0.74 -25.54 17.26
C ARG A 341 0.38 -26.56 17.12
N ARG A 342 0.74 -26.89 15.88
CA ARG A 342 1.71 -27.96 15.57
C ARG A 342 3.11 -27.41 15.35
N ASP A 343 3.21 -26.31 14.62
CA ASP A 343 4.43 -25.82 14.01
C ASP A 343 5.07 -24.70 14.84
N SER A 344 4.27 -23.86 15.52
CA SER A 344 4.84 -22.81 16.38
C SER A 344 5.45 -23.35 17.66
N ARG A 345 6.58 -22.76 18.07
CA ARG A 345 7.29 -23.07 19.31
C ARG A 345 7.54 -21.81 20.12
N ARG A 346 7.65 -21.98 21.44
CA ARG A 346 8.00 -20.87 22.33
C ARG A 346 9.41 -20.41 22.00
N GLY A 347 9.57 -19.13 21.69
CA GLY A 347 10.83 -18.54 21.28
C GLY A 347 10.99 -18.34 19.77
N ASP A 348 10.06 -18.86 18.95
CA ASP A 348 9.99 -18.48 17.52
C ASP A 348 9.88 -16.96 17.41
N ARG A 349 10.53 -16.36 16.41
CA ARG A 349 10.60 -14.92 16.22
C ARG A 349 9.75 -14.50 15.04
N PHE A 350 9.20 -13.31 15.10
CA PHE A 350 8.50 -12.73 13.98
C PHE A 350 8.74 -11.23 13.89
N GLN A 351 8.70 -10.73 12.67
CA GLN A 351 8.75 -9.32 12.31
C GLN A 351 7.61 -9.01 11.34
N VAL A 352 6.98 -7.85 11.51
CA VAL A 352 5.85 -7.42 10.70
C VAL A 352 6.05 -5.96 10.35
N LEU A 353 6.15 -5.67 9.06
CA LEU A 353 6.11 -4.30 8.56
C LEU A 353 4.66 -3.92 8.30
N VAL A 354 4.20 -2.84 8.92
CA VAL A 354 2.83 -2.33 8.79
C VAL A 354 2.89 -0.88 8.34
N GLU A 355 2.09 -0.56 7.34
CA GLU A 355 1.83 0.82 6.93
C GLU A 355 0.53 1.27 7.58
N SER A 356 0.49 2.49 8.08
CA SER A 356 -0.66 3.11 8.71
C SER A 356 -0.65 4.60 8.45
N ASP A 357 -1.82 5.20 8.28
CA ASP A 357 -1.93 6.64 8.10
C ASP A 357 -1.94 7.34 9.45
N MET A 358 -1.09 8.35 9.62
CA MET A 358 -1.00 9.16 10.83
C MET A 358 -1.83 10.43 10.66
N ILE A 359 -2.86 10.58 11.50
CA ILE A 359 -3.78 11.72 11.52
C ILE A 359 -3.91 12.19 12.96
N ASP A 360 -3.55 13.44 13.25
CA ASP A 360 -3.59 14.06 14.59
C ASP A 360 -2.88 13.24 15.69
N GLY A 361 -1.81 12.52 15.32
CA GLY A 361 -1.06 11.66 16.24
C GLY A 361 -1.68 10.27 16.46
N GLU A 362 -2.84 9.99 15.87
CA GLU A 362 -3.45 8.66 15.85
C GLU A 362 -3.06 7.90 14.58
N THR A 363 -2.92 6.57 14.69
CA THR A 363 -2.62 5.68 13.56
C THR A 363 -3.89 4.98 13.11
N LEU A 364 -4.23 5.13 11.83
CA LEU A 364 -5.44 4.60 11.21
C LEU A 364 -5.07 3.70 10.03
N ASP A 365 -6.07 2.97 9.53
CA ASP A 365 -6.01 2.21 8.27
C ASP A 365 -4.78 1.31 8.11
N SER A 366 -4.41 0.65 9.20
CA SER A 366 -3.17 -0.13 9.21
C SER A 366 -3.30 -1.37 8.33
N ARG A 367 -2.30 -1.55 7.47
CA ARG A 367 -2.17 -2.67 6.53
C ARG A 367 -0.82 -3.36 6.68
N VAL A 368 -0.83 -4.68 6.72
CA VAL A 368 0.41 -5.45 6.80
C VAL A 368 1.10 -5.45 5.43
N LEU A 369 2.31 -4.91 5.31
CA LEU A 369 3.09 -4.91 4.07
C LEU A 369 3.92 -6.17 3.92
N ALA A 370 4.57 -6.62 4.98
CA ALA A 370 5.37 -7.83 4.94
C ALA A 370 5.51 -8.48 6.31
N VAL A 371 5.79 -9.77 6.29
CA VAL A 371 5.93 -10.60 7.48
C VAL A 371 7.12 -11.52 7.29
N GLN A 372 7.98 -11.57 8.29
CA GLN A 372 9.00 -12.61 8.44
C GLN A 372 8.70 -13.40 9.71
N TYR A 373 8.57 -14.71 9.58
CA TYR A 373 8.45 -15.64 10.69
C TYR A 373 9.67 -16.56 10.66
N ASN A 374 10.42 -16.60 11.76
CA ASN A 374 11.55 -17.49 11.94
C ASN A 374 11.26 -18.46 13.08
N GLY A 375 11.00 -19.71 12.73
CA GLY A 375 10.60 -20.73 13.68
C GLY A 375 11.47 -21.96 13.63
N GLU A 376 11.50 -22.73 14.73
CA GLU A 376 12.30 -23.96 14.81
C GLU A 376 11.95 -24.98 13.72
N ARG A 377 10.70 -24.97 13.24
CA ARG A 377 10.14 -25.96 12.32
C ARG A 377 9.79 -25.43 10.93
N MET A 378 9.73 -24.12 10.79
CA MET A 378 9.27 -23.45 9.58
C MET A 378 9.73 -22.01 9.60
N ASP A 379 10.30 -21.58 8.49
CA ASP A 379 10.56 -20.18 8.18
C ASP A 379 9.63 -19.74 7.07
N LEU A 380 9.12 -18.51 7.16
CA LEU A 380 8.20 -17.97 6.17
C LEU A 380 8.39 -16.46 6.06
N THR A 381 8.74 -16.00 4.86
CA THR A 381 8.80 -14.58 4.51
C THR A 381 7.79 -14.30 3.42
N VAL A 382 6.97 -13.27 3.62
CA VAL A 382 5.89 -12.93 2.71
C VAL A 382 5.77 -11.42 2.58
N VAL A 383 5.49 -10.95 1.36
CA VAL A 383 5.40 -9.54 1.00
C VAL A 383 4.10 -9.33 0.23
N ARG A 384 3.41 -8.25 0.55
CA ARG A 384 2.22 -7.79 -0.17
C ARG A 384 2.63 -7.18 -1.50
N ASN A 385 1.98 -7.61 -2.57
CA ASN A 385 2.10 -7.00 -3.89
C ASN A 385 1.19 -5.77 -3.97
N ALA A 386 1.74 -4.61 -4.38
CA ALA A 386 0.99 -3.36 -4.42
C ALA A 386 -0.08 -3.34 -5.54
N THR A 387 0.07 -4.18 -6.57
CA THR A 387 -0.85 -4.19 -7.73
C THR A 387 -2.15 -4.93 -7.46
N ASP A 388 -2.11 -6.03 -6.73
CA ASP A 388 -3.28 -6.91 -6.51
C ASP A 388 -3.63 -7.14 -5.03
N ASP A 389 -2.87 -6.52 -4.13
CA ASP A 389 -3.05 -6.60 -2.68
C ASP A 389 -2.85 -8.02 -2.09
N ASN A 390 -2.35 -8.97 -2.89
CA ASN A 390 -2.09 -10.34 -2.46
C ASN A 390 -0.68 -10.51 -1.87
N PHE A 391 -0.51 -11.56 -1.07
CA PHE A 391 0.78 -11.89 -0.47
C PHE A 391 1.49 -13.00 -1.21
N TYR A 392 2.76 -12.75 -1.50
CA TYR A 392 3.67 -13.69 -2.16
C TYR A 392 4.94 -13.86 -1.34
N THR A 393 5.58 -15.01 -1.51
CA THR A 393 6.99 -15.19 -1.11
C THR A 393 7.91 -14.29 -1.94
N PRO A 394 9.15 -14.02 -1.51
CA PRO A 394 10.12 -13.24 -2.29
C PRO A 394 10.34 -13.79 -3.72
N GLU A 395 10.17 -15.09 -3.90
CA GLU A 395 10.25 -15.78 -5.19
C GLU A 395 8.98 -15.63 -6.05
N GLY A 396 7.97 -14.91 -5.57
CA GLY A 396 6.69 -14.67 -6.26
C GLY A 396 5.68 -15.82 -6.17
N SER A 397 5.89 -16.80 -5.28
CA SER A 397 4.94 -17.89 -5.07
C SER A 397 3.81 -17.47 -4.13
N SER A 398 2.56 -17.72 -4.51
CA SER A 398 1.38 -17.43 -3.67
C SER A 398 1.34 -18.33 -2.42
N LEU A 399 0.78 -17.77 -1.34
CA LEU A 399 0.52 -18.50 -0.10
C LEU A 399 -0.75 -19.32 -0.14
N ASP A 400 -1.65 -19.04 -1.09
CA ASP A 400 -2.90 -19.77 -1.17
C ASP A 400 -2.62 -21.26 -1.37
N PRO A 401 -3.34 -22.14 -0.64
CA PRO A 401 -3.17 -23.58 -0.79
C PRO A 401 -3.54 -23.96 -2.22
N ALA A 402 -2.52 -24.20 -3.03
CA ALA A 402 -2.63 -24.66 -4.40
C ALA A 402 -3.61 -25.85 -4.49
N PHE A 403 -4.63 -25.69 -5.33
CA PHE A 403 -5.60 -26.74 -5.59
C PHE A 403 -5.61 -27.07 -7.09
N SER A 404 -5.01 -28.20 -7.44
CA SER A 404 -5.07 -28.69 -8.82
C SER A 404 -6.51 -29.02 -9.20
N ARG A 405 -6.97 -28.47 -10.32
CA ARG A 405 -8.32 -28.76 -10.83
C ARG A 405 -8.48 -30.22 -11.26
N HIS A 406 -7.38 -30.87 -11.67
CA HIS A 406 -7.37 -32.27 -12.09
C HIS A 406 -6.59 -33.14 -11.08
N PRO A 407 -7.19 -34.24 -10.58
CA PRO A 407 -6.54 -35.14 -9.62
C PRO A 407 -5.75 -36.26 -10.32
N PHE A 408 -5.08 -35.95 -11.43
CA PHE A 408 -4.29 -36.88 -12.23
C PHE A 408 -3.37 -36.09 -13.16
N GLU A 409 -2.34 -36.76 -13.67
CA GLU A 409 -1.44 -36.20 -14.69
C GLU A 409 -1.96 -36.50 -16.11
N GLY A 410 -1.62 -35.61 -17.06
CA GLY A 410 -2.00 -35.75 -18.46
C GLY A 410 -3.43 -35.28 -18.77
N SER A 411 -3.91 -35.65 -19.95
CA SER A 411 -5.23 -35.27 -20.46
C SER A 411 -6.12 -36.49 -20.62
N TYR A 412 -7.26 -36.50 -19.92
CA TYR A 412 -8.29 -37.51 -20.05
C TYR A 412 -9.61 -36.85 -20.44
N ARG A 413 -10.37 -37.54 -21.30
CA ARG A 413 -11.65 -37.03 -21.79
C ARG A 413 -12.67 -36.97 -20.65
N LEU A 414 -13.27 -35.81 -20.47
CA LEU A 414 -14.44 -35.63 -19.63
C LEU A 414 -15.63 -36.37 -20.27
N SER A 415 -16.08 -37.45 -19.65
CA SER A 415 -17.19 -38.28 -20.15
C SER A 415 -18.56 -37.85 -19.61
N SER A 416 -18.61 -37.26 -18.42
CA SER A 416 -19.84 -36.70 -17.86
C SER A 416 -19.55 -35.50 -16.97
N ASN A 417 -20.32 -34.42 -17.15
CA ASN A 417 -20.19 -33.19 -16.37
C ASN A 417 -20.99 -33.27 -15.06
N TYR A 418 -20.60 -32.46 -14.08
CA TYR A 418 -21.46 -32.12 -12.94
C TYR A 418 -22.80 -31.58 -13.43
N ASN A 419 -23.90 -32.18 -12.94
CA ASN A 419 -25.24 -31.78 -13.33
C ASN A 419 -26.26 -32.09 -12.22
N PRO A 420 -26.65 -31.08 -11.42
CA PRO A 420 -27.58 -31.28 -10.31
C PRO A 420 -29.02 -31.56 -10.76
N ARG A 421 -29.32 -31.34 -12.06
CA ARG A 421 -30.64 -31.52 -12.67
C ARG A 421 -30.68 -32.67 -13.67
N ARG A 422 -29.68 -33.56 -13.69
CA ARG A 422 -29.64 -34.69 -14.62
C ARG A 422 -30.89 -35.56 -14.44
N LYS A 423 -31.61 -35.85 -15.52
CA LYS A 423 -32.80 -36.71 -15.52
C LYS A 423 -32.42 -38.14 -15.89
N HIS A 424 -32.96 -39.12 -15.16
CA HIS A 424 -32.82 -40.52 -15.51
C HIS A 424 -33.64 -40.82 -16.79
N PRO A 425 -33.06 -41.42 -17.84
CA PRO A 425 -33.71 -41.54 -19.15
C PRO A 425 -35.00 -42.39 -19.10
N VAL A 426 -35.02 -43.44 -18.28
CA VAL A 426 -36.20 -44.32 -18.14
C VAL A 426 -37.27 -43.75 -17.20
N THR A 427 -36.90 -43.31 -16.00
CA THR A 427 -37.87 -42.93 -14.95
C THR A 427 -38.24 -41.45 -14.98
N GLY A 428 -37.54 -40.61 -15.74
CA GLY A 428 -37.73 -39.16 -15.81
C GLY A 428 -37.38 -38.38 -14.53
N ARG A 429 -37.08 -39.08 -13.43
CA ARG A 429 -36.74 -38.48 -12.13
C ARG A 429 -35.38 -37.80 -12.18
N ILE A 430 -35.22 -36.73 -11.41
CA ILE A 430 -33.93 -36.07 -11.24
C ILE A 430 -33.02 -37.01 -10.43
N SER A 431 -31.88 -37.36 -11.02
CA SER A 431 -30.80 -38.12 -10.42
C SER A 431 -29.51 -37.31 -10.60
N PRO A 432 -29.21 -36.41 -9.65
CA PRO A 432 -28.07 -35.49 -9.73
C PRO A 432 -26.77 -36.23 -10.01
N HIS A 433 -25.92 -35.63 -10.84
CA HIS A 433 -24.53 -36.02 -10.99
C HIS A 433 -23.68 -35.02 -10.21
N ASN A 434 -23.23 -35.42 -9.01
CA ASN A 434 -22.57 -34.56 -8.04
C ASN A 434 -21.06 -34.42 -8.23
N GLY A 435 -20.54 -34.95 -9.33
CA GLY A 435 -19.13 -34.91 -9.67
C GLY A 435 -18.91 -34.79 -11.16
N THR A 436 -17.67 -34.97 -11.58
CA THR A 436 -17.24 -35.01 -12.97
C THR A 436 -16.61 -36.36 -13.24
N ASP A 437 -16.99 -36.99 -14.36
CA ASP A 437 -16.46 -38.27 -14.79
C ASP A 437 -15.38 -38.07 -15.84
N PHE A 438 -14.22 -38.67 -15.59
CA PHE A 438 -13.09 -38.73 -16.52
C PHE A 438 -12.90 -40.16 -17.00
N ALA A 439 -13.09 -40.39 -18.30
CA ALA A 439 -12.86 -41.70 -18.90
C ALA A 439 -11.36 -42.00 -18.92
N MET A 440 -10.94 -43.05 -18.20
CA MET A 440 -9.54 -43.43 -18.09
C MET A 440 -9.39 -44.94 -17.88
N PRO A 441 -8.28 -45.54 -18.34
CA PRO A 441 -7.99 -46.97 -18.12
C PRO A 441 -7.99 -47.33 -16.62
N ILE A 442 -8.28 -48.59 -16.30
CA ILE A 442 -8.11 -49.11 -14.95
C ILE A 442 -6.61 -49.03 -14.60
N GLY A 443 -6.29 -48.50 -13.42
CA GLY A 443 -4.91 -48.42 -12.95
C GLY A 443 -4.24 -47.05 -13.17
N THR A 444 -4.93 -46.08 -13.78
CA THR A 444 -4.41 -44.71 -13.90
C THR A 444 -4.18 -44.12 -12.51
N PRO A 445 -2.99 -43.55 -12.22
CA PRO A 445 -2.72 -42.83 -10.99
C PRO A 445 -3.70 -41.68 -10.73
N VAL A 446 -4.26 -41.66 -9.52
CA VAL A 446 -5.06 -40.54 -9.01
C VAL A 446 -4.27 -39.86 -7.90
N THR A 447 -4.14 -38.54 -7.98
CA THR A 447 -3.34 -37.71 -7.07
C THR A 447 -4.21 -36.78 -6.23
N ALA A 448 -3.69 -36.37 -5.07
CA ALA A 448 -4.33 -35.37 -4.22
C ALA A 448 -4.18 -33.98 -4.85
N PRO A 449 -5.27 -33.22 -5.09
CA PRO A 449 -5.22 -31.91 -5.72
C PRO A 449 -4.68 -30.82 -4.79
N ALA A 450 -4.72 -31.04 -3.47
CA ALA A 450 -4.19 -30.15 -2.45
C ALA A 450 -3.79 -30.95 -1.21
N ASN A 451 -2.99 -30.34 -0.34
CA ASN A 451 -2.64 -30.90 0.97
C ASN A 451 -3.90 -31.21 1.80
N GLY A 452 -3.88 -32.28 2.57
CA GLY A 452 -5.02 -32.65 3.40
C GLY A 452 -4.83 -33.91 4.22
N VAL A 453 -5.93 -34.40 4.78
CA VAL A 453 -6.00 -35.64 5.56
C VAL A 453 -7.08 -36.53 4.98
N VAL A 454 -6.77 -37.81 4.80
CA VAL A 454 -7.70 -38.83 4.33
C VAL A 454 -8.77 -39.05 5.40
N GLU A 455 -9.98 -38.55 5.14
CA GLU A 455 -11.10 -38.67 6.07
C GLU A 455 -11.69 -40.08 6.04
N ARG A 456 -11.65 -40.74 4.87
CA ARG A 456 -12.30 -42.04 4.66
C ARG A 456 -11.68 -42.82 3.52
N VAL A 457 -11.56 -44.12 3.72
CA VAL A 457 -11.31 -45.13 2.68
C VAL A 457 -12.35 -46.22 2.86
N SER A 458 -13.18 -46.48 1.85
CA SER A 458 -14.30 -47.41 2.00
C SER A 458 -14.70 -48.05 0.68
N ASN A 459 -15.62 -49.01 0.75
CA ASN A 459 -16.19 -49.69 -0.41
C ASN A 459 -17.72 -49.68 -0.29
N HIS A 460 -18.41 -49.20 -1.31
CA HIS A 460 -19.86 -49.05 -1.33
C HIS A 460 -20.44 -49.67 -2.61
N HIS A 461 -21.63 -50.27 -2.53
CA HIS A 461 -22.20 -51.03 -3.65
C HIS A 461 -22.34 -50.21 -4.94
N ALA A 462 -22.69 -48.91 -4.84
CA ALA A 462 -22.85 -48.03 -6.00
C ALA A 462 -21.56 -47.27 -6.32
N ALA A 463 -20.84 -46.79 -5.32
CA ALA A 463 -19.69 -45.91 -5.51
C ALA A 463 -18.38 -46.68 -5.72
N GLY A 464 -18.40 -47.99 -5.51
CA GLY A 464 -17.23 -48.85 -5.54
C GLY A 464 -16.29 -48.54 -4.38
N ARG A 465 -15.00 -48.81 -4.60
CA ARG A 465 -13.94 -48.37 -3.71
C ARG A 465 -13.78 -46.86 -3.88
N TYR A 466 -13.75 -46.14 -2.77
CA TYR A 466 -13.65 -44.69 -2.81
C TYR A 466 -12.84 -44.13 -1.64
N ILE A 467 -12.30 -42.94 -1.87
CA ILE A 467 -11.54 -42.16 -0.89
C ILE A 467 -12.23 -40.80 -0.72
N VAL A 468 -12.20 -40.27 0.50
CA VAL A 468 -12.54 -38.88 0.80
C VAL A 468 -11.35 -38.22 1.47
N VAL A 469 -10.90 -37.10 0.91
CA VAL A 469 -9.83 -36.27 1.49
C VAL A 469 -10.43 -34.95 1.95
N ARG A 470 -10.11 -34.54 3.18
CA ARG A 470 -10.40 -33.20 3.70
C ARG A 470 -9.14 -32.37 3.59
N HIS A 471 -9.19 -31.31 2.80
CA HIS A 471 -8.06 -30.44 2.54
C HIS A 471 -7.89 -29.38 3.63
N ASP A 472 -6.66 -28.88 3.75
CA ASP A 472 -6.32 -27.87 4.77
C ASP A 472 -7.05 -26.53 4.52
N ASN A 473 -7.43 -26.25 3.26
CA ASN A 473 -8.25 -25.09 2.86
C ASN A 473 -9.77 -25.26 3.09
N GLY A 474 -10.19 -26.32 3.78
CA GLY A 474 -11.60 -26.56 4.14
C GLY A 474 -12.43 -27.28 3.07
N TYR A 475 -11.90 -27.47 1.86
CA TYR A 475 -12.59 -28.27 0.84
C TYR A 475 -12.51 -29.77 1.16
N ARG A 476 -13.45 -30.53 0.60
CA ARG A 476 -13.35 -32.00 0.56
C ARG A 476 -13.42 -32.48 -0.87
N THR A 477 -12.68 -33.55 -1.15
CA THR A 477 -12.73 -34.24 -2.43
C THR A 477 -13.14 -35.68 -2.26
N ARG A 478 -13.81 -36.24 -3.28
CA ARG A 478 -14.12 -37.68 -3.33
C ARG A 478 -13.67 -38.28 -4.65
N TYR A 479 -13.18 -39.51 -4.55
CA TYR A 479 -12.66 -40.29 -5.68
C TYR A 479 -13.34 -41.64 -5.67
N LEU A 480 -14.18 -41.90 -6.67
CA LEU A 480 -15.04 -43.08 -6.72
C LEU A 480 -14.61 -44.04 -7.84
N HIS A 481 -15.20 -45.24 -7.82
CA HIS A 481 -14.97 -46.31 -8.80
C HIS A 481 -13.53 -46.83 -8.84
N LEU A 482 -12.74 -46.58 -7.80
CA LEU A 482 -11.30 -46.88 -7.76
C LEU A 482 -11.04 -48.39 -7.89
N SER A 483 -9.90 -48.75 -8.49
CA SER A 483 -9.43 -50.12 -8.46
C SER A 483 -8.70 -50.40 -7.15
N ARG A 484 -7.89 -49.45 -6.66
CA ARG A 484 -7.10 -49.63 -5.44
C ARG A 484 -6.86 -48.29 -4.74
N PRO A 485 -7.23 -48.14 -3.46
CA PRO A 485 -6.71 -47.06 -2.63
C PRO A 485 -5.23 -47.34 -2.26
N LEU A 486 -4.39 -46.31 -2.25
CA LEU A 486 -2.97 -46.40 -1.88
C LEU A 486 -2.66 -45.78 -0.51
N VAL A 487 -3.66 -45.14 0.10
CA VAL A 487 -3.58 -44.47 1.40
C VAL A 487 -4.62 -45.04 2.38
N SER A 488 -4.44 -44.75 3.66
CA SER A 488 -5.28 -45.20 4.77
C SER A 488 -6.04 -44.05 5.43
N GLN A 489 -7.13 -44.36 6.15
CA GLN A 489 -7.86 -43.35 6.92
C GLN A 489 -6.96 -42.70 7.98
N GLY A 490 -6.99 -41.37 8.06
CA GLY A 490 -6.19 -40.57 8.98
C GLY A 490 -4.82 -40.17 8.44
N GLU A 491 -4.40 -40.73 7.31
CA GLU A 491 -3.12 -40.40 6.66
C GLU A 491 -3.13 -38.97 6.12
N ARG A 492 -2.03 -38.24 6.31
CA ARG A 492 -1.84 -36.90 5.76
C ARG A 492 -1.22 -37.04 4.38
N VAL A 493 -1.80 -36.34 3.40
CA VAL A 493 -1.37 -36.36 2.01
C VAL A 493 -0.93 -34.97 1.56
N THR A 494 0.08 -34.93 0.70
CA THR A 494 0.54 -33.69 0.05
C THR A 494 -0.04 -33.53 -1.34
N MET A 495 -0.12 -32.30 -1.85
CA MET A 495 -0.50 -32.04 -3.23
C MET A 495 0.36 -32.84 -4.21
N GLY A 496 -0.26 -33.42 -5.23
CA GLY A 496 0.40 -34.27 -6.22
C GLY A 496 0.68 -35.71 -5.75
N GLU A 497 0.53 -36.00 -4.45
CA GLU A 497 0.76 -37.34 -3.93
C GLU A 497 -0.25 -38.32 -4.52
N ARG A 498 0.23 -39.51 -4.90
CA ARG A 498 -0.59 -40.57 -5.48
C ARG A 498 -1.39 -41.29 -4.41
N ILE A 499 -2.69 -41.04 -4.37
CA ILE A 499 -3.60 -41.56 -3.33
C ILE A 499 -4.36 -42.81 -3.76
N ALA A 500 -4.52 -43.06 -5.06
CA ALA A 500 -5.27 -44.20 -5.56
C ALA A 500 -4.91 -44.55 -7.01
N LEU A 501 -5.50 -45.65 -7.47
CA LEU A 501 -5.58 -46.03 -8.88
C LEU A 501 -7.06 -46.04 -9.33
N SER A 502 -7.33 -45.44 -10.48
CA SER A 502 -8.65 -45.46 -11.14
C SER A 502 -9.14 -46.88 -11.39
N GLY A 503 -10.43 -47.05 -11.62
CA GLY A 503 -10.98 -48.38 -11.82
C GLY A 503 -12.35 -48.41 -12.48
N ASN A 504 -13.10 -49.45 -12.15
CA ASN A 504 -14.46 -49.68 -12.62
C ASN A 504 -15.29 -50.40 -11.55
N THR A 505 -15.04 -50.12 -10.26
CA THR A 505 -15.74 -50.79 -9.15
C THR A 505 -17.07 -50.13 -8.84
N GLY A 506 -17.99 -50.88 -8.20
CA GLY A 506 -19.34 -50.39 -7.92
C GLY A 506 -20.24 -50.36 -9.15
N ARG A 507 -21.19 -49.42 -9.19
CA ARG A 507 -22.13 -49.28 -10.30
C ARG A 507 -21.57 -48.29 -11.32
N SER A 508 -20.83 -48.81 -12.28
CA SER A 508 -20.20 -48.06 -13.36
C SER A 508 -20.48 -48.72 -14.72
N THR A 509 -20.57 -47.92 -15.79
CA THR A 509 -20.76 -48.41 -17.17
C THR A 509 -19.44 -48.81 -17.85
N GLY A 510 -18.32 -48.22 -17.43
CA GLY A 510 -16.99 -48.49 -17.98
C GLY A 510 -15.90 -47.80 -17.15
N PRO A 511 -14.61 -48.12 -17.37
CA PRO A 511 -13.52 -47.54 -16.59
C PRO A 511 -13.49 -46.01 -16.62
N HIS A 512 -13.58 -45.39 -15.45
CA HIS A 512 -13.52 -43.95 -15.27
C HIS A 512 -13.19 -43.59 -13.82
N LEU A 513 -12.85 -42.32 -13.59
CA LEU A 513 -12.82 -41.70 -12.28
C LEU A 513 -14.03 -40.78 -12.14
N HIS A 514 -14.87 -41.02 -11.13
CA HIS A 514 -15.86 -40.05 -10.67
C HIS A 514 -15.22 -39.19 -9.58
N TYR A 515 -15.07 -37.89 -9.85
CA TYR A 515 -14.40 -36.92 -9.00
C TYR A 515 -15.38 -35.86 -8.49
N GLU A 516 -15.48 -35.70 -7.17
CA GLU A 516 -16.29 -34.65 -6.54
C GLU A 516 -15.41 -33.63 -5.83
N VAL A 517 -15.75 -32.34 -5.98
CA VAL A 517 -15.27 -31.26 -5.10
C VAL A 517 -16.46 -30.79 -4.27
N ILE A 518 -16.26 -30.65 -2.96
CA ILE A 518 -17.29 -30.31 -1.99
C ILE A 518 -16.82 -29.06 -1.24
N VAL A 519 -17.61 -27.98 -1.36
CA VAL A 519 -17.38 -26.69 -0.71
C VAL A 519 -18.53 -26.46 0.26
N ASN A 520 -18.23 -26.11 1.52
CA ASN A 520 -19.25 -25.89 2.55
C ASN A 520 -20.29 -27.03 2.62
N ASN A 521 -19.80 -28.27 2.56
CA ASN A 521 -20.59 -29.49 2.61
C ASN A 521 -21.55 -29.72 1.42
N SER A 522 -21.45 -28.93 0.35
CA SER A 522 -22.24 -29.07 -0.88
C SER A 522 -21.34 -29.43 -2.07
N PRO A 523 -21.69 -30.47 -2.87
CA PRO A 523 -20.98 -30.75 -4.11
C PRO A 523 -21.12 -29.59 -5.10
N VAL A 524 -20.03 -29.24 -5.77
CA VAL A 524 -19.96 -28.16 -6.76
C VAL A 524 -19.33 -28.67 -8.05
N ASN A 525 -19.47 -27.91 -9.12
CA ASN A 525 -18.80 -28.22 -10.37
C ASN A 525 -17.28 -28.01 -10.22
N ALA A 526 -16.53 -29.10 -10.06
CA ALA A 526 -15.07 -29.08 -9.95
C ALA A 526 -14.38 -28.37 -11.11
N MET A 527 -15.02 -28.32 -12.29
CA MET A 527 -14.42 -27.73 -13.49
C MET A 527 -14.61 -26.21 -13.58
N THR A 528 -15.52 -25.61 -12.81
CA THR A 528 -15.85 -24.18 -12.93
C THR A 528 -15.89 -23.45 -11.60
N VAL A 529 -15.83 -24.15 -10.47
CA VAL A 529 -15.74 -23.51 -9.16
C VAL A 529 -14.43 -22.73 -9.07
N ALA A 530 -14.48 -21.53 -8.52
CA ALA A 530 -13.29 -20.76 -8.19
C ALA A 530 -12.49 -21.54 -7.14
N LEU A 531 -11.34 -22.06 -7.55
CA LEU A 531 -10.39 -22.76 -6.69
C LEU A 531 -9.18 -21.86 -6.50
N PRO A 532 -8.52 -21.89 -5.32
CA PRO A 532 -7.22 -21.26 -5.13
C PRO A 532 -6.22 -21.97 -6.06
N GLU A 533 -5.98 -21.39 -7.22
CA GLU A 533 -4.93 -21.85 -8.13
C GLU A 533 -3.58 -21.46 -7.55
N ASN A 534 -2.54 -22.24 -7.85
CA ASN A 534 -1.16 -21.84 -7.51
C ASN A 534 -0.72 -20.71 -8.44
N THR A 535 -1.24 -19.51 -8.22
CA THR A 535 -0.87 -18.33 -8.99
C THR A 535 0.49 -17.87 -8.50
N SER A 536 1.56 -18.47 -9.02
CA SER A 536 2.89 -17.89 -8.91
C SER A 536 3.02 -16.78 -9.95
N LEU A 537 3.61 -15.66 -9.56
CA LEU A 537 3.91 -14.58 -10.49
C LEU A 537 4.93 -15.07 -11.53
N SER A 538 4.82 -14.59 -12.77
CA SER A 538 5.70 -15.00 -13.87
C SER A 538 5.94 -13.87 -14.87
N GLY A 539 7.05 -13.95 -15.60
CA GLY A 539 7.45 -12.93 -16.57
C GLY A 539 7.56 -11.55 -15.94
N ASP A 540 7.02 -10.54 -16.61
CA ASP A 540 7.12 -9.14 -16.20
C ASP A 540 6.48 -8.86 -14.83
N THR A 541 5.41 -9.59 -14.48
CA THR A 541 4.73 -9.43 -13.17
C THR A 541 5.63 -9.84 -12.00
N LEU A 542 6.46 -10.87 -12.18
CA LEU A 542 7.41 -11.31 -11.16
C LEU A 542 8.53 -10.28 -10.97
N ILE A 543 9.06 -9.74 -12.08
CA ILE A 543 10.13 -8.74 -12.04
C ILE A 543 9.64 -7.46 -11.37
N ALA A 544 8.44 -6.99 -11.71
CA ALA A 544 7.82 -5.82 -11.09
C ALA A 544 7.61 -6.03 -9.59
N PHE A 545 7.08 -7.20 -9.18
CA PHE A 545 6.92 -7.54 -7.78
C PHE A 545 8.26 -7.59 -7.03
N GLN A 546 9.28 -8.24 -7.58
CA GLN A 546 10.60 -8.34 -6.94
C GLN A 546 11.26 -6.96 -6.76
N SER A 547 11.12 -6.07 -7.74
CA SER A 547 11.60 -4.69 -7.64
C SER A 547 10.90 -3.93 -6.50
N GLN A 548 9.58 -4.08 -6.37
CA GLN A 548 8.80 -3.47 -5.28
C GLN A 548 9.07 -4.09 -3.91
N ALA A 549 9.29 -5.41 -3.86
CA ALA A 549 9.53 -6.15 -2.62
C ALA A 549 10.93 -5.91 -2.04
N ALA A 550 11.93 -5.61 -2.88
CA ALA A 550 13.32 -5.40 -2.45
C ALA A 550 13.49 -4.37 -1.29
N PRO A 551 12.96 -3.14 -1.35
CA PRO A 551 13.08 -2.19 -0.24
C PRO A 551 12.34 -2.64 1.03
N ILE A 552 11.20 -3.32 0.88
CA ILE A 552 10.43 -3.86 2.00
C ILE A 552 11.21 -4.97 2.72
N LEU A 553 11.82 -5.89 1.95
CA LEU A 553 12.65 -6.97 2.48
C LEU A 553 13.91 -6.42 3.17
N ALA A 554 14.56 -5.42 2.58
CA ALA A 554 15.71 -4.76 3.20
C ALA A 554 15.36 -4.13 4.56
N THR A 555 14.15 -3.56 4.68
CA THR A 555 13.65 -2.99 5.95
C THR A 555 13.40 -4.07 7.01
N LEU A 556 12.91 -5.24 6.60
CA LEU A 556 12.77 -6.39 7.51
C LEU A 556 14.14 -6.87 8.01
N GLU A 557 15.11 -7.03 7.10
CA GLU A 557 16.45 -7.52 7.43
C GLU A 557 17.25 -6.55 8.30
N SER A 558 17.16 -5.24 8.06
CA SER A 558 17.89 -4.23 8.84
C SER A 558 17.42 -4.17 10.29
N GLY A 559 16.17 -4.53 10.56
CA GLY A 559 15.57 -4.45 11.88
C GLY A 559 15.43 -3.01 12.39
N GLU A 560 15.53 -2.01 11.52
CA GLU A 560 15.40 -0.61 11.90
C GLU A 560 13.95 -0.31 12.33
N THR A 561 13.75 -0.22 13.63
CA THR A 561 12.47 0.15 14.24
C THR A 561 12.32 1.67 14.25
N GLY A 562 11.83 2.24 13.16
CA GLY A 562 11.53 3.67 13.05
C GLY A 562 10.47 3.95 11.99
N PRO A 563 9.82 5.14 12.01
CA PRO A 563 8.97 5.57 10.91
C PRO A 563 9.84 5.71 9.66
N VAL A 564 9.71 4.78 8.72
CA VAL A 564 10.29 4.95 7.38
C VAL A 564 9.27 5.77 6.61
N SER A 565 9.48 7.08 6.55
CA SER A 565 8.77 7.94 5.61
C SER A 565 9.24 7.58 4.21
N VAL A 566 8.40 6.87 3.47
CA VAL A 566 8.66 6.62 2.05
C VAL A 566 8.48 7.95 1.34
N ALA A 567 9.59 8.55 0.92
CA ALA A 567 9.53 9.63 -0.06
C ALA A 567 9.01 9.00 -1.36
N THR A 568 7.74 9.24 -1.66
CA THR A 568 7.14 8.86 -2.94
C THR A 568 7.93 9.54 -4.05
N PHE A 569 8.76 8.80 -4.77
CA PHE A 569 9.31 9.26 -6.04
C PHE A 569 8.17 9.26 -7.05
N GLN A 570 7.42 10.34 -7.06
CA GLN A 570 6.50 10.64 -8.14
C GLN A 570 7.36 11.07 -9.33
N GLN A 571 7.51 10.16 -10.29
CA GLN A 571 8.15 10.45 -11.56
C GLN A 571 7.23 11.42 -12.30
N GLU A 572 7.55 12.72 -12.24
CA GLU A 572 7.02 13.71 -13.17
C GLU A 572 7.42 13.26 -14.58
N ASN A 573 6.45 12.75 -15.33
CA ASN A 573 6.56 12.64 -16.78
C ASN A 573 6.29 14.03 -17.35
N ASP A 574 7.35 14.81 -17.53
CA ASP A 574 7.39 15.90 -18.51
C ASP A 574 7.92 15.33 -19.83
N ASP A 575 7.01 15.01 -20.74
CA ASP A 575 6.99 15.35 -22.18
C ASP A 575 5.84 14.66 -22.92
#